data_AF-A0AAV0XI23-F1
#
_entry.id   AF-A0AAV0XI23-F1
#
_cell.length_a   1.000
_cell.length_b   1.000
_cell.length_c   1.000
_cell.angle_alpha   90.00
_cell.angle_beta   90.00
_cell.angle_gamma   90.00
#
_symmetry.space_group_name_H-M   'P 1'
#
loop_
_entity.id
_entity.type
_entity.pdbx_description
1 polymer ?
#
loop_
_entity_poly.entity_id
_entity_poly.type
_entity_poly.pdbx_seq_one_letter_code
_entity_poly.pdbx_strand_id
1 'polypeptide(L)'
;MSGIDRSDQMVKYYSSPRKQSRWYKKVLFHLLDITVWNSFYLYKKHFGCNSMTFKDFRDILIKNMINLPIDVTANQIFNAPKSKDPKNKRPMSEEGQHYQEKIPLPPLYKRKHYFKNCKMCTKKHVRKQTQYQCKACNVPLCPGSCFEDFHKNMS
;
A
#
# COMPACT_ATOMS: atom_id res chain seq x y z
N MET A 1 1.55 35.28 29.44
CA MET A 1 1.36 33.86 29.06
C MET A 1 2.70 33.21 29.02
N SER A 2 2.90 32.17 29.82
CA SER A 2 4.19 31.52 29.98
C SER A 2 4.53 30.74 28.70
N GLY A 3 5.81 30.59 28.35
CA GLY A 3 6.22 29.84 27.15
C GLY A 3 5.71 28.38 27.15
N ILE A 4 5.47 27.85 28.34
CA ILE A 4 4.91 26.52 28.59
C ILE A 4 3.49 26.40 28.04
N ASP A 5 2.62 27.40 28.28
CA ASP A 5 1.22 27.40 27.83
C ASP A 5 1.12 27.31 26.31
N ARG A 6 2.03 28.01 25.61
CA ARG A 6 2.08 28.00 24.15
C ARG A 6 2.54 26.65 23.61
N SER A 7 3.53 26.01 24.24
CA SER A 7 3.96 24.67 23.82
C SER A 7 2.87 23.61 24.01
N ASP A 8 2.17 23.64 25.15
CA ASP A 8 1.07 22.70 25.44
C ASP A 8 -0.09 22.89 24.46
N GLN A 9 -0.44 24.15 24.18
CA GLN A 9 -1.44 24.51 23.20
C GLN A 9 -1.09 23.97 21.79
N MET A 10 0.16 24.11 21.36
CA MET A 10 0.60 23.63 20.04
C MET A 10 0.61 22.10 19.95
N VAL A 11 1.03 21.41 21.01
CA VAL A 11 0.94 19.94 21.11
C VAL A 11 -0.52 19.49 21.02
N LYS A 12 -1.44 20.19 21.69
CA LYS A 12 -2.87 19.87 21.67
C LYS A 12 -3.50 20.04 20.29
N TYR A 13 -3.14 21.07 19.53
CA TYR A 13 -3.72 21.32 18.20
C TYR A 13 -3.41 20.24 17.17
N TYR A 14 -2.24 19.60 17.28
CA TYR A 14 -1.77 18.61 16.32
C TYR A 14 -1.65 17.20 16.91
N SER A 15 -2.18 16.98 18.11
CA SER A 15 -2.23 15.64 18.68
C SER A 15 -3.18 14.77 17.86
N SER A 16 -2.81 13.50 17.66
CA SER A 16 -3.66 12.50 17.03
C SER A 16 -4.21 11.54 18.08
N PRO A 17 -5.23 11.95 18.86
CA PRO A 17 -5.80 11.10 19.89
C PRO A 17 -6.49 9.90 19.24
N ARG A 18 -5.82 8.74 19.26
CA ARG A 18 -6.45 7.47 18.91
C ARG A 18 -7.07 6.86 20.15
N LYS A 19 -8.33 6.40 20.06
CA LYS A 19 -8.95 5.60 21.13
C LYS A 19 -8.10 4.36 21.38
N GLN A 20 -7.43 4.31 22.52
CA GLN A 20 -6.53 3.22 22.92
C GLN A 20 -6.83 2.83 24.36
N SER A 21 -7.03 1.53 24.58
CA SER A 21 -7.33 0.95 25.90
C SER A 21 -6.10 0.89 26.82
N ARG A 22 -4.89 0.91 26.26
CA ARG A 22 -3.63 0.81 27.01
C ARG A 22 -3.05 2.19 27.27
N TRP A 23 -2.97 2.60 28.55
CA TRP A 23 -2.56 3.94 28.97
C TRP A 23 -1.13 4.32 28.54
N TYR A 24 -0.18 3.39 28.60
CA TYR A 24 1.23 3.65 28.26
C TYR A 24 1.42 4.09 26.80
N LYS A 25 0.54 3.63 25.90
CA LYS A 25 0.56 4.04 24.48
C LYS A 25 0.22 5.53 24.35
N LYS A 26 -0.72 6.04 25.17
CA LYS A 26 -1.08 7.47 25.19
C LYS A 26 0.11 8.33 25.61
N VAL A 27 0.85 7.89 26.64
CA VAL A 27 2.08 8.57 27.09
C VAL A 27 3.12 8.59 25.97
N LEU A 28 3.34 7.47 25.29
CA LEU A 28 4.27 7.41 24.15
C LEU A 28 3.88 8.39 23.03
N PHE A 29 2.60 8.44 22.63
CA PHE A 29 2.16 9.39 21.60
C PHE A 29 2.33 10.84 22.04
N HIS A 30 2.06 11.14 23.30
CA HIS A 30 2.27 12.48 23.84
C HIS A 30 3.75 12.88 23.84
N LEU A 31 4.64 11.97 24.24
CA LEU A 31 6.08 12.18 24.14
C LEU A 31 6.51 12.44 22.70
N LEU A 32 5.98 11.68 21.73
CA LEU A 32 6.25 11.92 20.32
C LEU A 32 5.77 13.31 19.86
N ASP A 33 4.55 13.71 20.22
CA ASP A 33 4.04 15.05 19.87
C ASP A 33 4.93 16.17 20.44
N ILE A 34 5.42 16.03 21.69
CA ILE A 34 6.36 16.98 22.30
C ILE A 34 7.70 16.99 21.55
N THR A 35 8.26 15.82 21.22
CA THR A 35 9.55 15.73 20.52
C THR A 35 9.50 16.40 19.14
N VAL A 36 8.38 16.28 18.42
CA VAL A 36 8.19 16.93 17.12
C VAL A 36 8.07 18.45 17.26
N TRP A 37 7.42 18.94 18.32
CA TRP A 37 7.36 20.37 18.60
C TRP A 37 8.75 20.95 18.94
N ASN A 38 9.51 20.24 19.78
CA ASN A 38 10.85 20.66 20.16
C ASN A 38 11.82 20.65 18.97
N SER A 39 11.74 19.64 18.10
CA SER A 39 12.57 19.59 16.89
C SER A 39 12.24 20.72 15.93
N PHE A 40 10.96 21.08 15.77
CA PHE A 40 10.54 22.26 14.99
C PHE A 40 11.10 23.57 15.56
N TYR A 41 11.04 23.74 16.89
CA TYR A 41 11.58 24.92 17.55
C TYR A 41 13.09 25.06 17.32
N LEU A 42 13.83 23.95 17.48
CA LEU A 42 15.27 23.91 17.19
C LEU A 42 15.56 24.21 15.71
N TYR A 43 14.79 23.61 14.80
CA TYR A 43 14.92 23.84 13.37
C TYR A 43 14.74 25.33 13.01
N LYS A 44 13.71 25.98 13.56
CA LYS A 44 13.50 27.43 13.37
C LYS A 44 14.66 28.26 13.90
N LYS A 45 15.16 27.94 15.08
CA LYS A 45 16.24 28.68 15.72
C LYS A 45 17.57 28.53 14.99
N HIS A 46 17.86 27.32 14.49
CA HIS A 46 19.12 27.02 13.81
C HIS A 46 19.18 27.55 12.38
N PHE A 47 18.09 27.44 11.62
CA PHE A 47 18.07 27.81 10.20
C PHE A 47 17.44 29.18 9.92
N GLY A 48 16.94 29.88 10.94
CA GLY A 48 16.34 31.21 10.78
C GLY A 48 15.03 31.24 9.96
N CYS A 49 14.39 30.08 9.74
CA CYS A 49 13.19 29.94 8.91
C CYS A 49 11.92 30.36 9.67
N ASN A 50 11.79 31.64 10.00
CA ASN A 50 10.66 32.15 10.77
C ASN A 50 9.31 32.00 10.05
N SER A 51 9.31 32.04 8.71
CA SER A 51 8.14 31.88 7.84
C SER A 51 7.56 30.47 7.82
N MET A 52 8.35 29.44 8.16
CA MET A 52 7.91 28.05 8.08
C MET A 52 6.81 27.77 9.12
N THR A 53 5.67 27.21 8.71
CA THR A 53 4.64 26.81 9.67
C THR A 53 4.95 25.44 10.27
N PHE A 54 4.41 25.15 11.45
CA PHE A 54 4.58 23.83 12.07
C PHE A 54 3.96 22.72 11.22
N LYS A 55 2.87 23.03 10.50
CA LYS A 55 2.20 22.11 9.58
C LYS A 55 3.13 21.71 8.44
N ASP A 56 3.80 22.68 7.82
CA ASP A 56 4.71 22.42 6.69
C ASP A 56 5.92 21.60 7.16
N PHE A 57 6.46 21.91 8.34
CA PHE A 57 7.56 21.13 8.92
C PHE A 57 7.14 19.68 9.16
N ARG A 58 5.94 19.48 9.72
CA ARG A 58 5.40 18.15 9.99
C ARG A 58 5.14 17.37 8.69
N ASP A 59 4.68 18.03 7.63
CA ASP A 59 4.48 17.40 6.32
C ASP A 59 5.80 16.90 5.73
N ILE A 60 6.84 17.74 5.73
CA ILE A 60 8.19 17.35 5.28
C ILE A 60 8.74 16.21 6.14
N LEU A 61 8.61 16.31 7.46
CA LEU A 61 9.07 15.27 8.39
C LEU A 61 8.38 13.93 8.11
N ILE A 62 7.06 13.93 7.90
CA ILE A 62 6.32 12.71 7.55
C ILE A 62 6.83 12.17 6.22
N LYS A 63 6.90 12.98 5.17
CA LYS A 63 7.35 12.57 3.84
C LYS A 63 8.74 11.91 3.89
N ASN A 64 9.68 12.51 4.62
CA ASN A 64 11.02 11.95 4.79
C ASN A 64 11.00 10.61 5.55
N MET A 65 10.21 10.49 6.63
CA MET A 65 10.13 9.26 7.43
C MET A 65 9.58 8.06 6.65
N ILE A 66 8.75 8.30 5.63
CA ILE A 66 8.15 7.25 4.79
C ILE A 66 8.73 7.22 3.37
N ASN A 67 9.85 7.90 3.12
CA ASN A 67 10.54 7.97 1.82
C ASN A 67 9.62 8.38 0.65
N LEU A 68 8.76 9.36 0.87
CA LEU A 68 7.96 9.96 -0.19
C LEU A 68 8.67 11.17 -0.81
N PRO A 69 8.46 11.44 -2.11
CA PRO A 69 8.99 12.64 -2.74
C PRO A 69 8.34 13.88 -2.12
N ILE A 70 9.15 14.91 -1.87
CA ILE A 70 8.75 16.12 -1.14
C ILE A 70 7.64 16.88 -1.89
N ASP A 71 7.70 16.86 -3.23
CA ASP A 71 6.80 17.60 -4.12
C ASP A 71 5.42 16.93 -4.26
N VAL A 72 5.26 15.72 -3.71
CA VAL A 72 4.01 14.98 -3.83
C VAL A 72 3.00 15.51 -2.81
N THR A 73 1.83 15.90 -3.31
CA THR A 73 0.70 16.32 -2.46
C THR A 73 -0.10 15.11 -2.00
N ALA A 74 -0.69 15.16 -0.80
CA ALA A 74 -1.59 14.11 -0.30
C ALA A 74 -2.67 13.70 -1.32
N ASN A 75 -3.28 14.69 -2.01
CA ASN A 75 -4.26 14.42 -3.06
C ASN A 75 -3.71 13.59 -4.23
N GLN A 76 -2.45 13.79 -4.62
CA GLN A 76 -1.82 12.99 -5.67
C GLN A 76 -1.59 11.55 -5.21
N ILE A 77 -1.39 11.31 -3.91
CA ILE A 77 -1.23 9.97 -3.34
C ILE A 77 -2.60 9.25 -3.27
N PHE A 78 -3.62 9.94 -2.77
CA PHE A 78 -4.96 9.35 -2.59
C PHE A 78 -5.73 9.21 -3.91
N ASN A 79 -5.53 10.14 -4.85
CA ASN A 79 -6.11 10.12 -6.18
C ASN A 79 -5.18 9.51 -7.22
N ALA A 80 -4.01 9.00 -6.82
CA ALA A 80 -3.19 8.18 -7.71
C ALA A 80 -4.11 7.11 -8.29
N PRO A 81 -4.11 6.91 -9.61
CA PRO A 81 -4.96 5.91 -10.23
C PRO A 81 -4.64 4.59 -9.52
N LYS A 82 -5.60 4.11 -8.72
CA LYS A 82 -5.49 2.81 -8.08
C LYS A 82 -5.31 1.85 -9.24
N SER A 83 -4.10 1.35 -9.45
CA SER A 83 -3.85 0.29 -10.41
C SER A 83 -4.90 -0.77 -10.12
N LYS A 84 -5.78 -1.03 -11.09
CA LYS A 84 -6.83 -2.05 -10.96
C LYS A 84 -6.14 -3.33 -10.45
N ASP A 85 -6.45 -3.70 -9.21
CA ASP A 85 -5.86 -4.82 -8.44
C ASP A 85 -4.37 -4.73 -8.02
N PRO A 86 -4.08 -4.45 -6.73
CA PRO A 86 -2.76 -4.71 -6.13
C PRO A 86 -2.35 -6.19 -6.17
N LYS A 87 -3.32 -7.11 -6.40
CA LYS A 87 -3.07 -8.56 -6.56
C LYS A 87 -2.57 -8.95 -7.95
N ASN A 88 -2.42 -7.98 -8.86
CA ASN A 88 -2.03 -8.21 -10.25
C ASN A 88 -0.76 -7.43 -10.66
N LYS A 89 0.10 -7.01 -9.72
CA LYS A 89 1.51 -6.79 -10.05
C LYS A 89 2.16 -8.14 -10.34
N ARG A 90 1.80 -8.71 -11.49
CA ARG A 90 2.58 -9.79 -12.10
C ARG A 90 3.91 -9.17 -12.48
N PRO A 91 5.03 -9.85 -12.25
CA PRO A 91 6.25 -9.47 -12.93
C PRO A 91 5.91 -9.45 -14.42
N MET A 92 6.08 -8.28 -15.03
CA MET A 92 6.05 -8.15 -16.47
C MET A 92 7.34 -8.84 -16.93
N SER A 93 7.30 -10.17 -17.03
CA SER A 93 8.41 -10.93 -17.59
C SER A 93 8.40 -10.63 -19.08
N GLU A 94 9.40 -9.86 -19.49
CA GLU A 94 10.12 -9.96 -20.75
C GLU A 94 9.52 -11.01 -21.69
N GLU A 95 8.84 -10.51 -22.71
CA GLU A 95 8.73 -11.09 -24.06
C GLU A 95 8.35 -12.59 -24.12
N GLY A 96 7.04 -12.84 -24.18
CA GLY A 96 6.49 -13.83 -25.12
C GLY A 96 6.31 -15.27 -24.64
N GLN A 97 6.65 -15.62 -23.40
CA GLN A 97 6.64 -17.02 -22.95
C GLN A 97 5.50 -17.35 -21.96
N HIS A 98 4.27 -17.30 -22.45
CA HIS A 98 3.10 -17.78 -21.72
C HIS A 98 2.88 -19.28 -21.96
N TYR A 99 3.25 -20.12 -20.99
CA TYR A 99 3.01 -21.57 -21.04
C TYR A 99 2.01 -22.03 -19.98
N GLN A 100 1.30 -23.12 -20.29
CA GLN A 100 0.41 -23.80 -19.35
C GLN A 100 1.20 -24.72 -18.43
N GLU A 101 0.92 -24.65 -17.13
CA GLU A 101 1.42 -25.58 -16.13
C GLU A 101 0.27 -26.08 -15.26
N LYS A 102 0.47 -27.21 -14.56
CA LYS A 102 -0.51 -27.69 -13.58
C LYS A 102 -0.47 -26.80 -12.35
N ILE A 103 -1.63 -26.52 -11.76
CA ILE A 103 -1.75 -25.71 -10.55
C ILE A 103 -1.03 -26.44 -9.40
N PRO A 104 -0.09 -25.77 -8.69
CA PRO A 104 0.61 -26.38 -7.57
C PRO A 104 -0.37 -26.74 -6.44
N LEU A 105 -0.12 -27.87 -5.79
CA LEU A 105 -0.91 -28.35 -4.68
C LEU A 105 -0.68 -27.44 -3.46
N PRO A 106 -1.73 -26.90 -2.82
CA PRO A 106 -1.57 -26.19 -1.55
C PRO A 106 -0.94 -27.08 -0.47
N PRO A 107 -0.15 -26.51 0.46
CA PRO A 107 0.38 -27.28 1.59
C PRO A 107 -0.79 -27.91 2.36
N LEU A 108 -0.68 -29.19 2.71
CA LEU A 108 -1.72 -30.03 3.36
C LEU A 108 -2.88 -30.50 2.46
N TYR A 109 -2.80 -30.32 1.14
CA TYR A 109 -3.85 -30.80 0.24
C TYR A 109 -3.78 -32.32 0.03
N LYS A 110 -4.89 -33.02 0.32
CA LYS A 110 -4.94 -34.50 0.35
C LYS A 110 -5.13 -35.17 -1.01
N ARG A 111 -5.63 -34.45 -2.04
CA ARG A 111 -5.94 -35.06 -3.36
C ARG A 111 -4.79 -34.87 -4.35
N LYS A 112 -4.64 -35.83 -5.28
CA LYS A 112 -3.60 -35.81 -6.34
C LYS A 112 -3.72 -34.60 -7.29
N HIS A 113 -4.91 -34.04 -7.44
CA HIS A 113 -5.18 -32.94 -8.36
C HIS A 113 -5.95 -31.82 -7.69
N TYR A 114 -5.50 -30.58 -7.91
CA TYR A 114 -6.19 -29.38 -7.45
C TYR A 114 -6.79 -28.63 -8.64
N PHE A 115 -8.01 -28.14 -8.47
CA PHE A 115 -8.78 -27.48 -9.52
C PHE A 115 -9.18 -26.09 -9.07
N LYS A 116 -9.13 -25.12 -10.00
CA LYS A 116 -9.67 -23.77 -9.82
C LYS A 116 -10.66 -23.46 -10.95
N ASN A 117 -11.54 -22.49 -10.72
CA ASN A 117 -12.46 -22.03 -11.77
C ASN A 117 -11.68 -21.30 -12.87
N CYS A 118 -11.96 -21.61 -14.13
CA CYS A 118 -11.39 -20.90 -15.26
C CYS A 118 -11.88 -19.45 -15.30
N LYS A 119 -10.95 -18.50 -15.35
CA LYS A 119 -11.28 -17.06 -15.36
C LYS A 119 -12.09 -16.66 -16.60
N MET A 120 -11.75 -17.20 -17.76
CA MET A 120 -12.44 -16.86 -19.02
C MET A 120 -13.84 -17.47 -19.09
N CYS A 121 -14.02 -18.72 -18.64
CA CYS A 121 -15.35 -19.33 -18.58
C CYS A 121 -16.25 -18.57 -17.60
N THR A 122 -15.71 -18.14 -16.46
CA THR A 122 -16.46 -17.37 -15.47
C THR A 122 -16.93 -16.03 -16.04
N LYS A 123 -16.12 -15.35 -16.87
CA LYS A 123 -16.55 -14.14 -17.62
C LYS A 123 -17.71 -14.42 -18.59
N LYS A 124 -17.74 -15.61 -19.20
CA LYS A 124 -18.83 -16.07 -20.08
C LYS A 124 -20.03 -16.63 -19.29
N HIS A 125 -20.09 -16.43 -17.96
CA HIS A 125 -21.09 -17.00 -17.05
C HIS A 125 -21.17 -18.54 -17.06
N VAL A 126 -20.10 -19.21 -17.49
CA VAL A 126 -19.99 -20.67 -17.53
C VAL A 126 -19.11 -21.16 -16.40
N ARG A 127 -19.63 -22.02 -15.52
CA ARG A 127 -18.85 -22.66 -14.47
C ARG A 127 -18.05 -23.84 -15.05
N LYS A 128 -16.75 -23.62 -15.28
CA LYS A 128 -15.79 -24.68 -15.65
C LYS A 128 -14.56 -24.64 -14.75
N GLN A 129 -14.11 -25.81 -14.32
CA GLN A 129 -12.91 -26.00 -13.51
C GLN A 129 -11.74 -26.48 -14.37
N THR A 130 -10.53 -26.05 -14.02
CA THR A 130 -9.28 -26.37 -14.71
C THR A 130 -8.20 -26.75 -13.70
N GLN A 131 -7.35 -27.70 -14.09
CA GLN A 131 -6.12 -28.05 -13.37
C GLN A 131 -4.91 -27.24 -13.84
N TYR A 132 -5.09 -26.38 -14.84
CA TYR A 132 -4.02 -25.65 -15.49
C TYR A 132 -4.07 -24.15 -15.16
N GLN A 133 -2.89 -23.56 -15.01
CA GLN A 133 -2.69 -22.13 -14.91
C GLN A 133 -1.58 -21.67 -15.87
N CYS A 134 -1.57 -20.39 -16.22
CA CYS A 134 -0.43 -19.80 -16.92
C CYS A 134 0.73 -19.63 -15.94
N LYS A 135 1.93 -20.14 -16.27
CA LYS A 135 3.13 -20.08 -15.44
C LYS A 135 3.57 -18.65 -15.13
N ALA A 136 3.55 -17.77 -16.14
CA ALA A 136 3.92 -16.37 -15.96
C ALA A 136 2.83 -15.55 -15.23
N CYS A 137 1.56 -15.87 -15.51
CA CYS A 137 0.43 -15.06 -15.06
C CYS A 137 -0.25 -15.55 -13.77
N ASN A 138 0.02 -16.79 -13.35
CA ASN A 138 -0.66 -17.49 -12.25
C ASN A 138 -2.20 -17.46 -12.34
N VAL A 139 -2.76 -17.41 -13.57
CA VAL A 139 -4.21 -17.41 -13.80
C VAL A 139 -4.70 -18.80 -14.18
N PRO A 140 -5.74 -19.33 -13.52
CA PRO A 140 -6.36 -20.58 -13.93
C PRO A 140 -7.16 -20.41 -15.23
N LEU A 141 -6.75 -21.13 -16.27
CA LEU A 141 -7.36 -21.10 -17.61
C LEU A 141 -7.54 -22.53 -18.13
N CYS A 142 -8.59 -22.78 -18.91
CA CYS A 142 -8.74 -24.07 -19.57
C CYS A 142 -7.67 -24.23 -20.66
N PRO A 143 -7.16 -25.45 -20.89
CA PRO A 143 -6.24 -25.71 -21.99
C PRO A 143 -6.95 -25.43 -23.34
N GLY A 144 -6.26 -24.78 -24.26
CA GLY A 144 -6.78 -24.39 -25.58
C GLY A 144 -7.37 -22.98 -25.62
N SER A 145 -8.61 -22.85 -26.09
CA SER A 145 -9.23 -21.57 -26.44
C SER A 145 -9.25 -20.52 -25.33
N CYS A 146 -9.53 -20.91 -24.09
CA CYS A 146 -9.56 -19.96 -22.96
C CYS A 146 -8.17 -19.39 -22.63
N PHE A 147 -7.11 -20.14 -22.89
CA PHE A 147 -5.74 -19.70 -22.68
C PHE A 147 -5.33 -18.70 -23.75
N GLU A 148 -5.57 -19.04 -25.02
CA GLU A 148 -5.29 -18.14 -26.13
C GLU A 148 -6.11 -16.85 -26.06
N ASP A 149 -7.42 -16.93 -25.84
CA ASP A 149 -8.30 -15.76 -25.72
C ASP A 149 -7.83 -14.81 -24.61
N PHE A 150 -7.28 -15.36 -23.52
CA PHE A 150 -6.82 -14.55 -22.39
C PHE A 150 -5.51 -13.82 -22.71
N HIS A 151 -4.59 -14.47 -23.43
CA HIS A 151 -3.29 -13.91 -23.77
C HIS A 151 -3.32 -13.03 -25.02
N LYS A 152 -4.18 -13.32 -26.01
CA LYS A 152 -4.45 -12.44 -27.16
C LYS A 152 -5.02 -11.08 -26.76
N ASN A 153 -5.85 -11.04 -25.71
CA ASN A 153 -6.43 -9.80 -25.17
C ASN A 153 -5.53 -9.09 -24.13
N MET A 154 -4.33 -9.61 -23.87
CA MET A 154 -3.33 -8.99 -22.97
C MET A 154 -2.21 -8.27 -23.74
N SER A 155 -2.10 -8.50 -25.04
CA SER A 155 -1.24 -7.79 -25.97
C SER A 155 -1.87 -6.49 -26.46
#